data_AF-A0A6P0VGK8-F1
#
_entry.id   AF-A0A6P0VGK8-F1
#
_cell.length_a   1.000
_cell.length_b   1.000
_cell.length_c   1.000
_cell.angle_alpha   90.00
_cell.angle_beta   90.00
_cell.angle_gamma   90.00
#
_symmetry.space_group_name_H-M   'P 1'
#
loop_
_entity.id
_entity.type
_entity.pdbx_description
1 polymer ?
#
loop_
_entity_poly.entity_id
_entity_poly.type
_entity_poly.pdbx_seq_one_letter_code
_entity_poly.pdbx_strand_id
1 'polypeptide(L)'
;MASRKHQSRTFSGMSYREVQRSNSTRRSRLPPTDKIWLKTNGYYNVGWDNVTRLYQKINELLAQPDGDDEFTLEQLFLEADRIGQKYQNPEEIAAFNQQMNAEVSAISDLVDQQFPETEVEVIDYSQTSRFQVKTRRNRH
;
A
#
# COMPACT_ATOMS: atom_id res chain seq x y z
N MET A 1 -54.98 11.70 -36.80
CA MET A 1 -54.01 10.59 -36.68
C MET A 1 -52.86 11.06 -35.80
N ALA A 2 -52.93 10.81 -34.49
CA ALA A 2 -51.85 11.21 -33.57
C ALA A 2 -50.67 10.23 -33.74
N SER A 3 -49.51 10.73 -34.19
CA SER A 3 -48.30 9.91 -34.29
C SER A 3 -47.85 9.52 -32.90
N ARG A 4 -47.72 8.21 -32.65
CA ARG A 4 -47.11 7.69 -31.42
C ARG A 4 -45.65 8.16 -31.43
N LYS A 5 -45.31 9.12 -30.58
CA LYS A 5 -43.91 9.52 -30.36
C LYS A 5 -43.15 8.30 -29.85
N HIS A 6 -42.19 7.81 -30.64
CA HIS A 6 -41.24 6.82 -30.17
C HIS A 6 -40.44 7.42 -29.02
N GLN A 7 -40.72 6.97 -27.80
CA GLN A 7 -39.88 7.30 -26.66
C GLN A 7 -38.53 6.60 -26.87
N SER A 8 -37.48 7.38 -27.02
CA SER A 8 -36.11 6.87 -27.09
C SER A 8 -35.72 6.33 -25.72
N ARG A 9 -35.09 5.15 -25.69
CA ARG A 9 -34.52 4.60 -24.46
C ARG A 9 -33.39 5.53 -23.98
N THR A 10 -33.49 6.00 -22.75
CA THR A 10 -32.48 6.86 -22.11
C THR A 10 -31.88 6.15 -20.89
N PHE A 11 -30.64 6.46 -20.56
CA PHE A 11 -29.93 5.98 -19.38
C PHE A 11 -29.27 7.16 -18.68
N SER A 12 -29.59 7.38 -17.41
CA SER A 12 -29.11 8.55 -16.64
C SER A 12 -29.33 9.88 -17.37
N GLY A 13 -30.48 10.04 -18.04
CA GLY A 13 -30.82 11.23 -18.83
C GLY A 13 -30.10 11.33 -20.19
N MET A 14 -29.25 10.37 -20.55
CA MET A 14 -28.51 10.35 -21.81
C MET A 14 -29.09 9.36 -22.82
N SER A 15 -29.02 9.72 -24.10
CA SER A 15 -29.27 8.84 -25.24
C SER A 15 -28.11 7.88 -25.48
N TYR A 16 -28.32 6.88 -26.34
CA TYR A 16 -27.32 5.84 -26.63
C TYR A 16 -25.98 6.42 -27.08
N ARG A 17 -26.03 7.39 -28.00
CA ARG A 17 -24.83 8.02 -28.56
C ARG A 17 -24.10 8.86 -27.52
N GLU A 18 -24.83 9.49 -26.61
CA GLU A 18 -24.24 10.29 -25.53
C GLU A 18 -23.54 9.38 -24.52
N VAL A 19 -24.17 8.26 -24.11
CA VAL A 19 -23.52 7.28 -23.24
C VAL A 19 -22.29 6.68 -23.92
N GLN A 20 -22.37 6.34 -25.21
CA GLN A 20 -21.21 5.84 -25.96
C GLN A 20 -20.05 6.84 -25.98
N ARG A 21 -20.33 8.13 -26.26
CA ARG A 21 -19.30 9.18 -26.25
C ARG A 21 -18.70 9.35 -24.86
N SER A 22 -19.56 9.38 -23.83
CA SER A 22 -19.14 9.47 -22.43
C SER A 22 -18.21 8.32 -22.04
N ASN A 23 -18.56 7.09 -22.41
CA ASN A 23 -17.72 5.91 -22.20
C ASN A 23 -16.35 6.06 -22.85
N SER A 24 -16.28 6.49 -24.11
CA SER A 24 -15.00 6.68 -24.82
C SER A 24 -14.12 7.72 -24.12
N THR A 25 -14.69 8.87 -23.73
CA THR A 25 -13.96 9.95 -23.06
C THR A 25 -13.54 9.58 -21.63
N ARG A 26 -14.37 8.86 -20.88
CA ARG A 26 -14.03 8.45 -19.51
C ARG A 26 -13.03 7.29 -19.50
N ARG A 27 -13.19 6.34 -20.42
CA ARG A 27 -12.27 5.22 -20.58
C ARG A 27 -10.84 5.69 -20.89
N SER A 28 -10.64 6.81 -21.59
CA SER A 28 -9.28 7.31 -21.83
C SER A 28 -8.58 7.75 -20.55
N ARG A 29 -9.32 8.13 -19.50
CA ARG A 29 -8.81 8.52 -18.18
C ARG A 29 -8.40 7.35 -17.29
N LEU A 30 -8.84 6.13 -17.60
CA LEU A 30 -8.48 4.94 -16.84
C LEU A 30 -7.00 4.55 -17.02
N PRO A 31 -6.37 3.91 -16.03
CA PRO A 31 -5.08 3.25 -16.19
C PRO A 31 -5.05 2.21 -17.32
N PRO A 32 -3.88 1.91 -17.90
CA PRO A 32 -3.75 0.88 -18.93
C PRO A 32 -4.22 -0.52 -18.49
N THR A 33 -3.96 -0.86 -17.22
CA THR A 33 -4.38 -2.09 -16.51
C THR A 33 -5.90 -2.26 -16.60
N ASP A 34 -6.66 -1.26 -16.17
CA ASP A 34 -8.12 -1.24 -16.21
C ASP A 34 -8.67 -1.28 -17.64
N LYS A 35 -8.03 -0.56 -18.58
CA LYS A 35 -8.44 -0.58 -19.99
C LYS A 35 -8.34 -1.97 -20.59
N ILE A 36 -7.34 -2.77 -20.20
CA ILE A 36 -7.15 -4.16 -20.60
C ILE A 36 -8.18 -5.03 -19.90
N TRP A 37 -8.32 -4.90 -18.58
CA TRP A 37 -9.29 -5.65 -17.78
C TRP A 37 -10.71 -5.55 -18.34
N LEU A 38 -11.14 -4.34 -18.72
CA LEU A 38 -12.45 -4.11 -19.35
C LEU A 38 -12.61 -4.88 -20.67
N LYS A 39 -11.57 -4.99 -21.50
CA LYS A 39 -11.64 -5.76 -22.75
C LYS A 39 -11.75 -7.25 -22.49
N THR A 40 -10.93 -7.77 -21.57
CA THR A 40 -10.88 -9.19 -21.22
C THR A 40 -12.20 -9.67 -20.61
N ASN A 41 -12.87 -8.81 -19.85
CA ASN A 41 -14.16 -9.11 -19.21
C ASN A 41 -15.39 -8.77 -20.09
N GLY A 42 -15.19 -8.46 -21.37
CA GLY A 42 -16.29 -8.27 -22.32
C GLY A 42 -17.04 -6.94 -22.21
N TYR A 43 -16.46 -5.92 -21.58
CA TYR A 43 -17.06 -4.59 -21.53
C TYR A 43 -16.80 -3.81 -22.82
N TYR A 44 -17.77 -3.88 -23.74
CA TYR A 44 -17.71 -3.23 -25.04
C TYR A 44 -18.65 -2.03 -25.14
N ASN A 45 -18.24 -1.03 -25.94
CA ASN A 45 -19.03 0.19 -26.16
C ASN A 45 -20.03 0.04 -27.32
N VAL A 46 -20.67 -1.14 -27.43
CA VAL A 46 -21.61 -1.49 -28.51
C VAL A 46 -22.79 -2.28 -27.96
N GLY A 47 -24.00 -1.97 -28.44
CA GLY A 47 -25.23 -2.55 -27.91
C GLY A 47 -25.67 -1.87 -26.63
N TRP A 48 -26.96 -1.62 -26.48
CA TRP A 48 -27.47 -0.77 -25.42
C TRP A 48 -27.10 -1.27 -24.01
N ASP A 49 -27.35 -2.55 -23.71
CA ASP A 49 -27.12 -3.07 -22.36
C ASP A 49 -25.62 -3.08 -22.01
N ASN A 50 -24.75 -3.43 -22.95
CA ASN A 50 -23.30 -3.39 -22.77
C ASN A 50 -22.77 -1.95 -22.57
N VAL A 51 -23.29 -0.98 -23.32
CA VAL A 51 -22.92 0.43 -23.17
C VAL A 51 -23.28 0.95 -21.78
N THR A 52 -24.42 0.56 -21.23
CA THR A 52 -24.82 0.94 -19.87
C THR A 52 -23.99 0.23 -18.79
N ARG A 53 -23.69 -1.07 -18.95
CA ARG A 53 -22.81 -1.82 -18.04
C ARG A 53 -21.38 -1.27 -18.05
N LEU A 54 -20.84 -0.98 -19.23
CA LEU A 54 -19.53 -0.34 -19.38
C LEU A 54 -19.51 1.03 -18.69
N TYR A 55 -20.56 1.83 -18.84
CA TYR A 55 -20.65 3.12 -18.17
C TYR A 55 -20.59 3.00 -16.64
N GLN A 56 -21.36 2.07 -16.08
CA GLN A 56 -21.35 1.80 -14.64
C GLN A 56 -19.96 1.35 -14.18
N LYS A 57 -19.35 0.40 -14.90
CA LYS A 57 -18.05 -0.14 -14.51
C LYS A 57 -16.92 0.88 -14.64
N ILE A 58 -16.92 1.72 -15.68
CA ILE A 58 -15.95 2.82 -15.78
C ILE A 58 -16.08 3.77 -14.60
N ASN A 59 -17.30 4.11 -14.17
CA ASN A 59 -17.48 4.99 -13.02
C ASN A 59 -17.06 4.33 -11.71
N GLU A 60 -17.26 3.02 -11.57
CA GLU A 60 -16.77 2.26 -10.43
C GLU A 60 -15.25 2.31 -10.36
N LEU A 61 -14.56 2.02 -11.48
CA LEU A 61 -13.10 2.05 -11.56
C LEU A 61 -12.53 3.47 -11.33
N LEU A 62 -13.18 4.50 -11.87
CA LEU A 62 -12.77 5.90 -11.64
C LEU A 62 -13.11 6.41 -10.23
N ALA A 63 -13.99 5.74 -9.50
CA ALA A 63 -14.34 6.08 -8.12
C ALA A 63 -13.50 5.30 -7.10
N GLN A 64 -12.76 4.28 -7.54
CA GLN A 64 -11.78 3.63 -6.70
C GLN A 64 -10.63 4.62 -6.45
N PRO A 65 -10.21 4.83 -5.19
CA PRO A 65 -8.99 5.59 -4.91
C PRO A 65 -7.85 4.93 -5.69
N ASP A 66 -7.09 5.74 -6.42
CA ASP A 66 -6.16 5.33 -7.46
C ASP A 66 -5.29 4.14 -7.01
N GLY A 67 -5.67 2.93 -7.42
CA GLY A 67 -4.99 1.69 -7.03
C GLY A 67 -3.63 1.49 -7.68
N ASP A 68 -3.20 2.43 -8.53
CA ASP A 68 -1.95 2.39 -9.28
C ASP A 68 -1.04 3.62 -9.05
N ASP A 69 -1.48 4.64 -8.29
CA ASP A 69 -0.67 5.84 -7.97
C ASP A 69 -0.21 5.90 -6.50
N GLU A 70 -0.59 4.94 -5.68
CA GLU A 70 -0.04 4.80 -4.33
C GLU A 70 1.12 3.81 -4.39
N PHE A 71 2.32 4.32 -4.74
CA PHE A 71 3.52 3.66 -4.22
C PHE A 71 3.25 3.39 -2.74
N THR A 72 3.35 2.14 -2.31
CA THR A 72 3.22 1.87 -0.88
C THR A 72 4.26 2.72 -0.15
N LEU A 73 3.98 3.16 1.08
CA LEU A 73 4.95 3.94 1.86
C LEU A 73 6.35 3.29 1.81
N GLU A 74 6.39 1.97 1.91
CA GLU A 74 7.60 1.16 1.76
C GLU A 74 8.31 1.34 0.42
N GLN A 75 7.59 1.32 -0.71
CA GLN A 75 8.18 1.54 -2.02
C GLN A 75 8.68 2.98 -2.19
N LEU A 76 7.95 3.97 -1.66
CA LEU A 76 8.39 5.37 -1.59
C LEU A 76 9.69 5.51 -0.78
N PHE A 77 9.80 4.80 0.35
CA PHE A 77 11.02 4.77 1.16
C PHE A 77 12.20 4.16 0.41
N LEU A 78 12.00 3.02 -0.26
CA LEU A 78 13.06 2.37 -1.06
C LEU A 78 13.49 3.23 -2.25
N GLU A 79 12.56 3.91 -2.91
CA GLU A 79 12.86 4.82 -4.02
C GLU A 79 13.63 6.06 -3.52
N ALA A 80 13.19 6.65 -2.40
CA ALA A 80 13.86 7.78 -1.78
C ALA A 80 15.28 7.44 -1.31
N ASP A 81 15.49 6.27 -0.72
CA ASP A 81 16.82 5.80 -0.31
C ASP A 81 17.76 5.59 -1.51
N ARG A 82 17.25 4.96 -2.58
CA ARG A 82 17.99 4.84 -3.85
C ARG A 82 18.33 6.19 -4.47
N ILE A 83 17.42 7.15 -4.42
CA ILE A 83 17.66 8.52 -4.91
C ILE A 83 18.73 9.19 -4.04
N GLY A 84 18.65 9.08 -2.71
CA GLY A 84 19.65 9.59 -1.78
C GLY A 84 21.06 9.10 -2.13
N GLN A 85 21.22 7.79 -2.31
CA GLN A 85 22.50 7.18 -2.69
C GLN A 85 23.02 7.63 -4.06
N LYS A 86 22.13 7.98 -5.00
CA LYS A 86 22.52 8.40 -6.36
C LYS A 86 23.13 9.82 -6.40
N TYR A 87 22.75 10.68 -5.47
CA TYR A 87 23.20 12.08 -5.42
C TYR A 87 24.22 12.37 -4.34
N GLN A 88 24.50 11.40 -3.46
CA GLN A 88 25.53 11.52 -2.44
C GLN A 88 26.88 11.03 -2.95
N ASN A 89 27.92 11.81 -2.69
CA ASN A 89 29.29 11.40 -2.96
C ASN A 89 29.81 10.47 -1.84
N PRO A 90 30.77 9.56 -2.12
CA PRO A 90 31.33 8.67 -1.10
C PRO A 90 31.91 9.40 0.13
N GLU A 91 32.43 10.61 -0.07
CA GLU A 91 32.96 11.46 1.01
C GLU A 91 31.84 11.99 1.92
N GLU A 92 30.69 12.35 1.36
CA GLU A 92 29.52 12.82 2.12
C GLU A 92 28.92 11.70 2.95
N ILE A 93 28.85 10.49 2.37
CA ILE A 93 28.41 9.28 3.08
C ILE A 93 29.36 8.96 4.23
N ALA A 94 30.68 9.03 3.99
CA ALA A 94 31.68 8.79 5.02
C ALA A 94 31.60 9.82 6.15
N ALA A 95 31.44 11.10 5.82
CA ALA A 95 31.30 12.17 6.81
C ALA A 95 30.03 12.00 7.66
N PHE A 96 28.89 11.67 7.04
CA PHE A 96 27.65 11.37 7.74
C PHE A 96 27.81 10.18 8.70
N ASN A 97 28.36 9.06 8.22
CA ASN A 97 28.58 7.87 9.04
C ASN A 97 29.54 8.14 10.20
N GLN A 98 30.57 8.98 10.00
CA GLN A 98 31.49 9.36 11.06
C GLN A 98 30.77 10.18 12.15
N GLN A 99 29.92 11.13 11.77
CA GLN A 99 29.12 11.91 12.72
C GLN A 99 28.11 11.03 13.47
N MET A 100 27.40 10.17 12.74
CA MET A 100 26.43 9.26 13.34
C MET A 100 27.08 8.30 14.33
N ASN A 101 28.25 7.74 14.00
CA ASN A 101 29.00 6.88 14.92
C ASN A 101 29.47 7.63 16.17
N ALA A 102 29.87 8.90 16.05
CA ALA A 102 30.25 9.70 17.20
C ALA A 102 29.07 9.92 18.15
N GLU A 103 27.87 10.22 17.62
CA GLU A 103 26.66 10.37 18.43
C GLU A 103 26.22 9.05 19.06
N VAL A 104 26.23 7.94 18.31
CA VAL A 104 25.89 6.62 18.85
C VAL A 104 26.85 6.20 19.96
N SER A 105 28.15 6.47 19.81
CA SER A 105 29.13 6.23 20.87
C SER A 105 28.82 7.06 22.12
N ALA A 106 28.53 8.35 21.96
CA ALA A 106 28.18 9.21 23.09
C ALA A 106 26.90 8.76 23.80
N ILE A 107 25.91 8.25 23.05
CA ILE A 107 24.70 7.65 23.62
C ILE A 107 25.05 6.37 24.38
N SER A 108 25.91 5.51 23.83
CA SER A 108 26.37 4.28 24.51
C SER A 108 27.04 4.61 25.84
N ASP A 109 27.94 5.59 25.84
CA ASP A 109 28.63 6.02 27.07
C ASP A 109 27.65 6.55 28.12
N LEU A 110 26.59 7.26 27.70
CA LEU A 110 25.53 7.71 28.60
C LEU A 110 24.68 6.55 29.12
N VAL A 111 24.40 5.55 28.28
CA VAL A 111 23.68 4.34 28.70
C VAL A 111 24.50 3.60 29.76
N ASP A 112 25.79 3.39 29.52
CA ASP A 112 26.69 2.72 30.46
C ASP A 112 26.81 3.49 31.80
N GLN A 113 26.77 4.83 31.75
CA GLN A 113 26.73 5.67 32.96
C GLN A 113 25.40 5.58 33.74
N GLN A 114 24.26 5.45 33.04
CA GLN A 114 22.94 5.34 33.68
C GLN A 114 22.66 3.93 34.20
N PHE A 115 23.25 2.91 33.57
CA PHE A 115 23.11 1.51 33.91
C PHE A 115 24.48 0.88 34.21
N PRO A 116 25.19 1.33 35.26
CA PRO A 116 26.44 0.70 35.63
C PRO A 116 26.14 -0.75 36.03
N GLU A 117 26.72 -1.72 35.30
CA GLU A 117 26.66 -3.15 35.63
C GLU A 117 27.36 -3.39 36.98
N THR A 118 26.66 -3.09 38.06
CA THR A 118 27.20 -3.12 39.44
C THR A 118 26.78 -4.40 40.16
N GLU A 119 25.84 -5.16 39.60
CA GLU A 119 25.39 -6.43 40.16
C GLU A 119 26.09 -7.59 39.44
N VAL A 120 27.23 -8.02 40.01
CA VAL A 120 27.80 -9.32 39.67
C VAL A 120 26.88 -10.39 40.26
N GLU A 121 26.01 -10.98 39.45
CA GLU A 121 25.26 -12.17 39.86
C GLU A 121 26.23 -13.34 40.09
N VAL A 122 26.57 -13.60 41.36
CA VAL A 122 27.35 -14.77 41.74
C VAL A 122 26.42 -15.98 41.75
N ILE A 123 26.41 -16.74 40.65
CA ILE A 123 25.71 -18.03 40.58
C ILE A 123 26.57 -19.09 41.27
N ASP A 124 26.17 -19.50 42.48
CA ASP A 124 26.81 -20.61 43.20
C ASP A 124 26.29 -21.96 42.68
N TYR A 125 27.11 -22.63 41.86
CA TYR A 125 26.82 -23.97 41.32
C TYR A 125 27.14 -25.11 42.31
N SER A 126 27.57 -24.82 43.54
CA SER A 126 27.91 -25.86 44.52
C SER A 126 26.69 -26.61 45.06
N GLN A 127 25.50 -26.03 44.95
CA GLN A 127 24.25 -26.69 45.33
C GLN A 127 23.60 -27.35 44.11
N THR A 128 23.88 -28.64 43.93
CA THR A 128 23.04 -29.54 43.15
C THR A 128 21.66 -29.65 43.82
N SER A 129 20.79 -28.68 43.55
CA SER A 129 19.41 -28.74 44.03
C SER A 129 18.72 -29.93 43.36
N ARG A 130 18.31 -30.89 44.18
CA ARG A 130 17.46 -32.01 43.76
C ARG A 130 16.17 -31.42 43.21
N PHE A 131 16.03 -31.40 41.89
CA PHE A 131 14.81 -30.97 41.21
C PHE A 131 13.62 -31.78 41.73
N GLN A 132 12.79 -31.19 42.60
CA GLN A 132 11.48 -31.75 42.89
C GLN A 132 10.54 -31.38 41.75
N VAL A 133 10.31 -32.35 40.87
CA VAL A 133 9.26 -32.31 39.85
C VAL A 133 7.91 -32.20 40.57
N LYS A 134 7.34 -30.99 40.62
CA LYS A 134 5.95 -30.80 41.04
C LYS A 134 5.03 -31.06 39.84
N THR A 135 4.39 -32.22 39.87
CA THR A 135 3.34 -32.61 38.92
C THR A 135 2.16 -31.65 39.01
N ARG A 136 1.72 -31.16 37.85
CA ARG A 136 0.53 -30.32 37.69
C ARG A 136 -0.72 -31.07 38.17
N ARG A 137 -1.53 -30.41 39.00
CA ARG A 137 -2.94 -30.79 39.19
C ARG A 137 -3.82 -29.57 38.99
N ASN A 138 -4.56 -29.59 37.89
CA ASN A 138 -5.60 -28.62 37.56
C ASN A 138 -6.87 -28.82 38.39
N ARG A 139 -7.70 -27.76 38.40
CA ARG A 139 -9.13 -27.62 38.77
C ARG A 139 -9.36 -27.10 40.20
N HIS A 140 -10.29 -26.17 40.44
CA HIS A 140 -11.60 -25.95 39.78
C HIS A 140 -11.90 -24.49 39.46
#